data_AF-A0A934LSX6-F1
#
_entry.id   AF-A0A934LSX6-F1
#
_cell.length_a   1.000
_cell.length_b   1.000
_cell.length_c   1.000
_cell.angle_alpha   90.00
_cell.angle_beta   90.00
_cell.angle_gamma   90.00
#
_symmetry.space_group_name_H-M   'P 1'
#
loop_
_entity.id
_entity.type
_entity.pdbx_description
1 polymer ?
#
loop_
_entity_poly.entity_id
_entity_poly.type
_entity_poly.pdbx_seq_one_letter_code
_entity_poly.pdbx_strand_id
1 'polypeptide(L)'
;MAQEEETPKAELEEPPGKPDHQRSIPLARVTEADLPTAKPTARTPRPALWADVPDEKWNDWRWQLTNRLNSLEELSRIINLTPEEIEGLTADDKFRVDITPYFASLIDPEDPHCPVRRQVIPLGRELQAFEGMMEDSLAEDKHSPVPGLVHRYPDRVLMLLTTQCASYCRYCTRSRIVGNPGANFSRAEFELQLDYLRRTPQVRDVLLSGGDPLTLAPKMLEYILSSLRAIEHIEIIRIGTRVPVFLPQRITDEFAEMLSQYHPLWMNIHVNHPKEITPELSIALDKLSRAGIPLGNQSVLLAGINDSVNIQRELVHKLVRNRVRPYYLYQCDLVKGAGHFRTTVSKGIEIIEGLRGHTSGYAVPTFVVDAPGGGGKIPVMPQYLISQAPGKIVLRNYEGYITTYDEPMDYDPHAIDHLDRQIEQRNEPGQAGVLGLLQGRISALKPEGFDETHRRDGIQHRLNGDNDKWQRFHMGDALGKPDTETEMSVSGNGNGNGNGNGNGSSNGHKTNGNGHKTNGNGNGHQAKPSNGNSRNGKTKRGGTN
;
A
#
# COMPACT_ATOMS: atom_id res chain seq x y z
N MET A 1 62.67 -42.06 40.86
CA MET A 1 61.58 -42.84 41.49
C MET A 1 60.33 -41.97 41.34
N ALA A 2 59.71 -41.91 40.16
CA ALA A 2 58.98 -42.97 39.45
C ALA A 2 57.76 -43.44 40.25
N GLN A 3 56.57 -42.97 39.86
CA GLN A 3 55.37 -43.79 39.80
C GLN A 3 54.67 -43.48 38.47
N GLU A 4 54.59 -44.54 37.68
CA GLU A 4 53.94 -44.67 36.39
C GLU A 4 52.44 -44.86 36.60
N GLU A 5 51.60 -44.36 35.70
CA GLU A 5 50.34 -45.02 35.37
C GLU A 5 49.96 -44.75 33.91
N GLU A 6 49.39 -45.79 33.30
CA GLU A 6 49.47 -46.17 31.89
C GLU A 6 48.61 -45.31 30.94
N THR A 7 49.12 -45.12 29.72
CA THR A 7 48.34 -44.70 28.55
C THR A 7 48.13 -45.90 27.62
N PRO A 8 46.88 -46.33 27.33
CA PRO A 8 46.63 -47.29 26.26
C PRO A 8 46.57 -46.62 24.90
N LYS A 9 47.19 -47.27 23.92
CA LYS A 9 47.29 -46.91 22.50
C LYS A 9 45.91 -46.80 21.85
N ALA A 10 45.70 -45.73 21.08
CA ALA A 10 44.60 -45.62 20.14
C ALA A 10 44.88 -46.50 18.91
N GLU A 11 43.98 -47.44 18.62
CA GLU A 11 43.94 -48.17 17.35
C GLU A 11 43.49 -47.21 16.23
N LEU A 12 44.27 -47.20 15.15
CA LEU A 12 43.96 -46.51 13.90
C LEU A 12 42.95 -47.36 13.11
N GLU A 13 41.68 -46.97 13.10
CA GLU A 13 40.71 -47.47 12.12
C GLU A 13 40.90 -46.77 10.76
N GLU A 14 40.93 -47.58 9.70
CA GLU A 14 41.04 -47.15 8.30
C GLU A 14 39.82 -46.31 7.85
N PRO A 15 40.00 -45.36 6.92
CA PRO A 15 38.91 -44.51 6.44
C PRO A 15 37.90 -45.31 5.58
N PRO A 16 36.58 -45.08 5.74
CA PRO A 16 35.58 -45.78 4.93
C PRO A 16 35.66 -45.35 3.45
N GLY A 17 35.60 -46.37 2.59
CA GLY A 17 35.78 -46.27 1.14
C GLY A 17 34.78 -45.38 0.40
N LYS A 18 35.21 -44.90 -0.77
CA LYS A 18 34.46 -44.03 -1.69
C LYS A 18 33.10 -44.65 -2.10
N PRO A 19 32.03 -43.86 -2.23
CA PRO A 19 30.74 -44.37 -2.68
C PRO A 19 30.74 -44.70 -4.17
N ASP A 20 30.15 -45.86 -4.47
CA ASP A 20 29.97 -46.46 -5.79
C ASP A 20 28.93 -45.67 -6.61
N HIS A 21 29.39 -44.89 -7.60
CA HIS A 21 28.55 -44.17 -8.55
C HIS A 21 28.07 -45.09 -9.67
N GLN A 22 27.20 -46.07 -9.38
CA GLN A 22 26.45 -46.79 -10.43
C GLN A 22 25.31 -47.67 -9.85
N ARG A 23 24.26 -47.04 -9.32
CA ARG A 23 22.94 -47.69 -9.21
C ARG A 23 21.85 -46.71 -9.64
N SER A 24 21.54 -46.73 -10.93
CA SER A 24 20.35 -46.11 -11.50
C SER A 24 19.11 -46.86 -10.99
N ILE A 25 18.30 -46.20 -10.17
CA ILE A 25 16.96 -46.66 -9.82
C ILE A 25 16.10 -46.53 -11.10
N PRO A 26 15.41 -47.59 -11.58
CA PRO A 26 14.54 -47.44 -12.73
C PRO A 26 13.33 -46.59 -12.31
N LEU A 27 13.16 -45.40 -12.91
CA LEU A 27 11.88 -44.70 -12.87
C LEU A 27 10.85 -45.58 -13.60
N ALA A 28 9.92 -46.15 -12.85
CA ALA A 28 8.74 -46.78 -13.43
C ALA A 28 7.99 -45.73 -14.27
N ARG A 29 7.76 -46.03 -15.55
CA ARG A 29 6.89 -45.22 -16.41
C ARG A 29 5.47 -45.33 -15.86
N VAL A 30 4.99 -44.25 -15.26
CA VAL A 30 3.56 -44.06 -14.97
C VAL A 30 2.84 -44.07 -16.32
N THR A 31 1.95 -45.03 -16.52
CA THR A 31 1.10 -45.08 -17.72
C THR A 31 -0.14 -44.21 -17.49
N GLU A 32 -0.77 -43.69 -18.55
CA GLU A 32 -2.00 -42.86 -18.43
C GLU A 32 -3.13 -43.56 -17.65
N ALA A 33 -3.08 -44.90 -17.52
CA ALA A 33 -4.04 -45.69 -16.77
C ALA A 33 -3.85 -45.65 -15.23
N ASP A 34 -2.70 -45.18 -14.74
CA ASP A 34 -2.38 -45.09 -13.30
C ASP A 34 -2.71 -43.72 -12.68
N LEU A 35 -3.20 -42.77 -13.49
CA LEU A 35 -3.73 -41.52 -12.99
C LEU A 35 -5.08 -41.79 -12.30
N PRO A 36 -5.27 -41.38 -11.04
CA PRO A 36 -6.58 -41.49 -10.41
C PRO A 36 -7.58 -40.77 -11.31
N THR A 37 -8.58 -41.52 -11.81
CA THR A 37 -9.72 -40.97 -12.55
C THR A 37 -10.18 -39.70 -11.83
N ALA A 38 -10.06 -38.56 -12.50
CA ALA A 38 -10.33 -37.25 -11.91
C ALA A 38 -11.67 -37.32 -11.19
N LYS A 39 -11.65 -37.13 -9.86
CA LYS A 39 -12.90 -36.90 -9.10
C LYS A 39 -13.67 -35.82 -9.86
N PRO A 40 -15.01 -35.94 -10.03
CA PRO A 40 -15.80 -34.88 -10.64
C PRO A 40 -15.38 -33.57 -10.00
N THR A 41 -14.89 -32.63 -10.82
CA THR A 41 -14.36 -31.37 -10.32
C THR A 41 -15.42 -30.76 -9.43
N ALA A 42 -15.11 -30.58 -8.14
CA ALA A 42 -16.03 -29.95 -7.23
C ALA A 42 -16.39 -28.60 -7.86
N ARG A 43 -17.68 -28.36 -8.08
CA ARG A 43 -18.21 -27.08 -8.58
C ARG A 43 -19.07 -26.47 -7.50
N THR A 44 -19.13 -25.16 -7.48
CA THR A 44 -20.05 -24.46 -6.60
C THR A 44 -21.50 -24.83 -6.99
N PRO A 45 -22.33 -25.29 -6.03
CA PRO A 45 -23.74 -25.58 -6.31
C PRO A 45 -24.48 -24.34 -6.83
N ARG A 46 -25.31 -24.51 -7.85
CA ARG A 46 -26.16 -23.43 -8.36
C ARG A 46 -27.50 -23.40 -7.60
N PRO A 47 -27.96 -22.23 -7.14
CA PRO A 47 -29.34 -22.05 -6.68
C PRO A 47 -30.37 -22.53 -7.69
N ALA A 48 -31.57 -22.88 -7.21
CA ALA A 48 -32.66 -23.39 -8.05
C ALA A 48 -32.96 -22.49 -9.27
N LEU A 49 -32.85 -21.17 -9.10
CA LEU A 49 -33.01 -20.18 -10.17
C LEU A 49 -32.10 -20.43 -11.39
N TRP A 50 -30.92 -21.03 -11.20
CA TRP A 50 -29.95 -21.30 -12.25
C TRP A 50 -29.64 -22.79 -12.43
N ALA A 51 -30.45 -23.68 -11.84
CA ALA A 51 -30.24 -25.12 -11.92
C ALA A 51 -30.25 -25.63 -13.37
N ASP A 52 -31.13 -25.08 -14.20
CA ASP A 52 -31.32 -25.48 -15.60
C ASP A 52 -30.49 -24.63 -16.60
N VAL A 53 -29.63 -23.72 -16.12
CA VAL A 53 -28.75 -22.95 -17.00
C VAL A 53 -27.66 -23.87 -17.54
N PRO A 54 -27.52 -24.03 -18.88
CA PRO A 54 -26.46 -24.85 -19.47
C PRO A 54 -25.06 -24.41 -19.04
N ASP A 55 -24.15 -25.36 -18.88
CA ASP A 55 -22.78 -25.09 -18.44
C ASP A 55 -22.05 -24.12 -19.37
N GLU A 56 -22.30 -24.19 -20.68
CA GLU A 56 -21.70 -23.30 -21.67
C GLU A 56 -22.10 -21.85 -21.42
N LYS A 57 -23.35 -21.60 -21.00
CA LYS A 57 -23.82 -20.26 -20.63
C LYS A 57 -23.28 -19.84 -19.28
N TRP A 58 -23.32 -20.72 -18.28
CA TRP A 58 -22.83 -20.41 -16.94
C TRP A 58 -21.34 -20.06 -16.95
N ASN A 59 -20.56 -20.75 -17.78
CA ASN A 59 -19.12 -20.54 -17.92
C ASN A 59 -18.77 -19.39 -18.90
N ASP A 60 -19.74 -18.78 -19.56
CA ASP A 60 -19.53 -17.56 -20.35
C ASP A 60 -19.59 -16.32 -19.45
N TRP A 61 -18.45 -15.64 -19.33
CA TRP A 61 -18.35 -14.41 -18.54
C TRP A 61 -19.28 -13.30 -19.05
N ARG A 62 -19.64 -13.29 -20.35
CA ARG A 62 -20.58 -12.33 -20.91
C ARG A 62 -21.99 -12.59 -20.42
N TRP A 63 -22.41 -13.86 -20.42
CA TRP A 63 -23.70 -14.26 -19.86
C TRP A 63 -23.81 -13.85 -18.39
N GLN A 64 -22.76 -14.09 -17.59
CA GLN A 64 -22.72 -13.67 -16.19
C GLN A 64 -22.88 -12.15 -16.01
N LEU A 65 -22.28 -11.33 -16.86
CA LEU A 65 -22.42 -9.86 -16.81
C LEU A 65 -23.80 -9.37 -17.29
N THR A 66 -24.39 -10.03 -18.28
CA THR A 66 -25.73 -9.70 -18.79
C THR A 66 -26.84 -10.08 -17.81
N ASN A 67 -26.64 -11.11 -16.99
CA ASN A 67 -27.64 -11.62 -16.03
C ASN A 67 -27.34 -11.21 -14.59
N ARG A 68 -26.68 -10.06 -14.38
CA ARG A 68 -26.41 -9.55 -13.03
C ARG A 68 -27.72 -9.19 -12.34
N LEU A 69 -27.81 -9.50 -11.05
CA LEU A 69 -28.95 -9.16 -10.21
C LEU A 69 -28.77 -7.75 -9.66
N ASN A 70 -29.80 -6.92 -9.76
CA ASN A 70 -29.77 -5.54 -9.26
C ASN A 70 -31.09 -5.04 -8.67
N SER A 71 -32.17 -5.83 -8.73
CA SER A 71 -33.46 -5.44 -8.14
C SER A 71 -33.82 -6.25 -6.89
N LEU A 72 -34.74 -5.71 -6.09
CA LEU A 72 -35.30 -6.39 -4.92
C LEU A 72 -36.06 -7.66 -5.34
N GLU A 73 -36.81 -7.62 -6.44
CA GLU A 73 -37.56 -8.75 -6.98
C GLU A 73 -36.65 -9.87 -7.49
N GLU A 74 -35.48 -9.54 -8.04
CA GLU A 74 -34.51 -10.54 -8.48
C GLU A 74 -33.81 -11.18 -7.28
N LEU A 75 -33.35 -10.37 -6.32
CA LEU A 75 -32.62 -10.85 -5.15
C LEU A 75 -33.51 -11.67 -4.20
N SER A 76 -34.78 -11.30 -4.03
CA SER A 76 -35.74 -12.06 -3.22
C SER A 76 -36.02 -13.47 -3.73
N ARG A 77 -35.66 -13.79 -4.99
CA ARG A 77 -35.78 -15.17 -5.53
C ARG A 77 -34.67 -16.10 -5.07
N ILE A 78 -33.57 -15.55 -4.57
CA ILE A 78 -32.38 -16.33 -4.20
C ILE A 78 -32.04 -16.24 -2.71
N ILE A 79 -32.51 -15.20 -1.99
CA ILE A 79 -32.21 -15.00 -0.57
C ILE A 79 -33.43 -14.47 0.19
N ASN A 80 -33.53 -14.81 1.47
CA ASN A 80 -34.54 -14.25 2.38
C ASN A 80 -34.10 -12.86 2.82
N LEU A 81 -34.59 -11.80 2.15
CA LEU A 81 -34.22 -10.41 2.45
C LEU A 81 -34.70 -9.97 3.83
N THR A 82 -33.81 -9.32 4.58
CA THR A 82 -34.13 -8.68 5.85
C THR A 82 -34.80 -7.31 5.62
N PRO A 83 -35.54 -6.77 6.60
CA PRO A 83 -36.12 -5.43 6.49
C PRO A 83 -35.10 -4.34 6.17
N GLU A 84 -33.90 -4.42 6.74
CA GLU A 84 -32.83 -3.44 6.51
C GLU A 84 -32.23 -3.52 5.10
N GLU A 85 -32.19 -4.72 4.50
CA GLU A 85 -31.77 -4.86 3.10
C GLU A 85 -32.84 -4.39 2.12
N ILE A 86 -34.12 -4.60 2.46
CA ILE A 86 -35.23 -4.04 1.68
C ILE A 86 -35.13 -2.51 1.67
N GLU A 87 -34.88 -1.90 2.83
CA GLU A 87 -34.63 -0.46 2.94
C GLU A 87 -33.44 -0.03 2.06
N GLY A 88 -32.31 -0.71 2.17
CA GLY A 88 -31.11 -0.41 1.38
C GLY A 88 -31.29 -0.59 -0.13
N LEU A 89 -32.04 -1.61 -0.57
CA LEU A 89 -32.32 -1.90 -1.97
C LEU A 89 -33.33 -0.91 -2.58
N THR A 90 -34.26 -0.42 -1.78
CA THR A 90 -35.33 0.50 -2.24
C THR A 90 -34.94 1.98 -2.13
N ALA A 91 -33.85 2.30 -1.44
CA ALA A 91 -33.36 3.67 -1.34
C ALA A 91 -32.99 4.29 -2.70
N ASP A 92 -33.33 5.57 -2.86
CA ASP A 92 -33.14 6.34 -4.10
C ASP A 92 -31.66 6.68 -4.36
N ASP A 93 -30.90 7.05 -3.32
CA ASP A 93 -29.50 7.45 -3.43
C ASP A 93 -28.51 6.31 -3.12
N LYS A 94 -28.97 5.06 -3.17
CA LYS A 94 -28.12 3.89 -2.92
C LYS A 94 -26.96 3.82 -3.91
N PHE A 95 -25.81 3.39 -3.40
CA PHE A 95 -24.71 3.00 -4.27
C PHE A 95 -25.13 1.81 -5.15
N ARG A 96 -24.69 1.81 -6.41
CA ARG A 96 -25.10 0.85 -7.44
C ARG A 96 -25.01 -0.60 -6.95
N VAL A 97 -26.03 -1.38 -7.30
CA VAL A 97 -26.11 -2.81 -7.04
C VAL A 97 -26.05 -3.52 -8.39
N ASP A 98 -25.11 -4.43 -8.54
CA ASP A 98 -25.10 -5.44 -9.59
C ASP A 98 -24.28 -6.60 -9.03
N ILE A 99 -24.80 -7.83 -9.12
CA ILE A 99 -24.16 -9.03 -8.57
C ILE A 99 -24.18 -10.11 -9.65
N THR A 100 -23.02 -10.70 -9.99
CA THR A 100 -22.98 -11.80 -10.96
C THR A 100 -23.74 -13.01 -10.42
N PRO A 101 -24.45 -13.79 -11.26
CA PRO A 101 -25.06 -15.05 -10.84
C PRO A 101 -24.09 -15.97 -10.09
N TYR A 102 -22.85 -16.07 -10.57
CA TYR A 102 -21.80 -16.82 -9.89
C TYR A 102 -21.55 -16.32 -8.46
N PHE A 103 -21.33 -15.03 -8.23
CA PHE A 103 -21.04 -14.56 -6.87
C PHE A 103 -22.28 -14.62 -5.98
N ALA A 104 -23.46 -14.36 -6.54
CA ALA A 104 -24.73 -14.53 -5.85
C ALA A 104 -24.97 -15.98 -5.40
N SER A 105 -24.50 -16.97 -6.17
CA SER A 105 -24.59 -18.40 -5.79
C SER A 105 -23.79 -18.77 -4.54
N LEU A 106 -22.85 -17.92 -4.12
CA LEU A 106 -22.06 -18.12 -2.89
C LEU A 106 -22.78 -17.61 -1.64
N ILE A 107 -23.89 -16.90 -1.80
CA ILE A 107 -24.68 -16.39 -0.68
C ILE A 107 -25.44 -17.56 -0.05
N ASP A 108 -25.37 -17.62 1.28
CA ASP A 108 -26.20 -18.51 2.08
C ASP A 108 -27.57 -17.82 2.28
N PRO A 109 -28.67 -18.38 1.74
CA PRO A 109 -29.98 -17.72 1.76
C PRO A 109 -30.60 -17.64 3.16
N GLU A 110 -30.20 -18.54 4.06
CA GLU A 110 -30.75 -18.66 5.41
C GLU A 110 -29.94 -17.89 6.46
N ASP A 111 -28.71 -17.47 6.12
CA ASP A 111 -27.82 -16.74 7.01
C ASP A 111 -27.80 -15.23 6.68
N PRO A 112 -28.51 -14.38 7.45
CA PRO A 112 -28.46 -12.92 7.27
C PRO A 112 -27.07 -12.33 7.58
N HIS A 113 -26.22 -13.07 8.29
CA HIS A 113 -24.85 -12.66 8.58
C HIS A 113 -23.84 -13.25 7.60
N CYS A 114 -24.29 -13.87 6.50
CA CYS A 114 -23.43 -14.48 5.51
C CYS A 114 -22.36 -13.48 5.02
N PRO A 115 -21.06 -13.79 5.15
CA PRO A 115 -19.99 -12.83 4.84
C PRO A 115 -19.92 -12.49 3.35
N VAL A 116 -20.43 -13.35 2.47
CA VAL A 116 -20.56 -13.04 1.02
C VAL A 116 -21.66 -12.02 0.80
N ARG A 117 -22.86 -12.29 1.35
CA ARG A 117 -24.06 -11.43 1.28
C ARG A 117 -23.76 -10.00 1.69
N ARG A 118 -23.15 -9.84 2.86
CA ARG A 118 -22.84 -8.53 3.46
C ARG A 118 -21.90 -7.69 2.58
N GLN A 119 -21.14 -8.29 1.67
CA GLN A 119 -20.24 -7.54 0.81
C GLN A 119 -20.91 -6.94 -0.43
N VAL A 120 -22.13 -7.36 -0.78
CA VAL A 120 -22.78 -7.00 -2.06
C VAL A 120 -24.24 -6.57 -1.94
N ILE A 121 -24.97 -6.96 -0.89
CA ILE A 121 -26.35 -6.53 -0.65
C ILE A 121 -26.35 -5.24 0.18
N PRO A 122 -27.02 -4.16 -0.27
CA PRO A 122 -27.05 -2.91 0.47
C PRO A 122 -27.86 -3.00 1.76
N LEU A 123 -27.45 -2.24 2.76
CA LEU A 123 -28.21 -2.03 4.00
C LEU A 123 -28.71 -0.58 4.11
N GLY A 124 -29.86 -0.36 4.74
CA GLY A 124 -30.38 0.99 5.02
C GLY A 124 -29.37 1.88 5.76
N ARG A 125 -28.58 1.31 6.67
CA ARG A 125 -27.52 2.05 7.39
C ARG A 125 -26.37 2.56 6.52
N GLU A 126 -26.25 2.15 5.25
CA GLU A 126 -25.26 2.74 4.33
C GLU A 126 -25.55 4.21 4.00
N LEU A 127 -26.81 4.63 4.16
CA LEU A 127 -27.22 6.01 3.92
C LEU A 127 -26.82 6.95 5.06
N GLN A 128 -26.46 6.39 6.22
CA GLN A 128 -26.11 7.15 7.41
C GLN A 128 -24.67 7.66 7.31
N ALA A 129 -24.51 8.98 7.48
CA ALA A 129 -23.20 9.57 7.66
C ALA A 129 -22.57 9.13 9.00
N PHE A 130 -21.24 9.13 9.06
CA PHE A 130 -20.50 8.84 10.28
C PHE A 130 -19.35 9.84 10.47
N GLU A 131 -18.84 9.92 11.69
CA GLU A 131 -17.76 10.83 12.06
C GLU A 131 -16.49 10.55 11.23
N GLY A 132 -15.94 11.60 10.60
CA GLY A 132 -14.78 11.50 9.73
C GLY A 132 -15.04 10.95 8.32
N MET A 133 -16.31 10.69 7.95
CA MET A 133 -16.66 10.30 6.58
C MET A 133 -16.24 11.38 5.57
N MET A 134 -15.66 10.94 4.46
CA MET A 134 -15.23 11.77 3.33
C MET A 134 -15.65 11.12 2.02
N GLU A 135 -15.96 11.92 1.00
CA GLU A 135 -16.26 11.39 -0.34
C GLU A 135 -15.02 10.78 -1.01
N ASP A 136 -13.88 11.48 -0.91
CA ASP A 136 -12.55 11.03 -1.33
C ASP A 136 -11.58 11.08 -0.13
N SER A 137 -11.66 10.08 0.75
CA SER A 137 -10.80 10.02 1.93
C SER A 137 -9.31 9.91 1.59
N LEU A 138 -8.97 9.34 0.43
CA LEU A 138 -7.59 9.07 0.02
C LEU A 138 -6.97 10.18 -0.84
N ALA A 139 -7.72 11.25 -1.09
CA ALA A 139 -7.32 12.39 -1.91
C ALA A 139 -6.79 11.95 -3.29
N GLU A 140 -7.43 10.94 -3.89
CA GLU A 140 -7.10 10.45 -5.22
C GLU A 140 -7.30 11.53 -6.28
N ASP A 141 -8.41 12.26 -6.20
CA ASP A 141 -8.75 13.29 -7.19
C ASP A 141 -7.82 14.50 -7.03
N LYS A 142 -7.45 14.85 -5.79
CA LYS A 142 -6.50 15.93 -5.49
C LYS A 142 -5.08 15.62 -5.97
N HIS A 143 -4.68 14.35 -5.97
CA HIS A 143 -3.36 13.91 -6.43
C HIS A 143 -3.38 13.38 -7.87
N SER A 144 -4.31 13.88 -8.70
CA SER A 144 -4.48 13.46 -10.10
C SER A 144 -3.91 14.51 -11.07
N PRO A 145 -2.66 14.38 -11.57
CA PRO A 145 -2.09 15.33 -12.54
C PRO A 145 -2.85 15.41 -13.88
N VAL A 146 -3.55 14.35 -14.27
CA VAL A 146 -4.48 14.30 -15.40
C VAL A 146 -5.69 13.42 -15.03
N PRO A 147 -6.85 13.55 -15.70
CA PRO A 147 -8.03 12.75 -15.37
C PRO A 147 -7.74 11.25 -15.37
N GLY A 148 -8.11 10.57 -14.27
CA GLY A 148 -7.97 9.13 -14.11
C GLY A 148 -6.55 8.62 -13.85
N LEU A 149 -5.57 9.48 -13.58
CA LEU A 149 -4.22 9.07 -13.21
C LEU A 149 -3.80 9.72 -11.90
N VAL A 150 -3.71 8.93 -10.84
CA VAL A 150 -3.30 9.41 -9.51
C VAL A 150 -1.81 9.17 -9.30
N HIS A 151 -1.06 10.24 -9.04
CA HIS A 151 0.38 10.20 -8.77
C HIS A 151 0.66 10.71 -7.35
N ARG A 152 0.53 9.82 -6.38
CA ARG A 152 0.67 10.12 -4.94
C ARG A 152 2.08 9.85 -4.40
N TYR A 153 2.69 8.77 -4.86
CA TYR A 153 4.02 8.34 -4.42
C TYR A 153 5.07 8.70 -5.47
N PRO A 154 6.36 8.80 -5.11
CA PRO A 154 7.38 9.31 -6.03
C PRO A 154 7.47 8.61 -7.40
N ASP A 155 7.30 7.29 -7.44
CA ASP A 155 7.70 6.45 -8.58
C ASP A 155 6.60 5.63 -9.20
N ARG A 156 5.36 5.83 -8.76
CA ARG A 156 4.26 4.95 -9.17
C ARG A 156 2.95 5.66 -9.20
N VAL A 157 2.13 5.21 -10.14
CA VAL A 157 0.82 5.78 -10.42
C VAL A 157 -0.27 4.73 -10.30
N LEU A 158 -1.48 5.22 -10.07
CA LEU A 158 -2.72 4.47 -10.21
C LEU A 158 -3.45 5.01 -11.44
N MET A 159 -3.67 4.16 -12.44
CA MET A 159 -4.36 4.48 -13.69
C MET A 159 -5.75 3.86 -13.67
N LEU A 160 -6.78 4.69 -13.60
CA LEU A 160 -8.19 4.30 -13.59
C LEU A 160 -8.64 4.10 -15.04
N LEU A 161 -9.02 2.87 -15.38
CA LEU A 161 -9.39 2.51 -16.75
C LEU A 161 -10.90 2.41 -16.99
N THR A 162 -11.68 2.25 -15.92
CA THR A 162 -13.14 2.10 -16.00
C THR A 162 -13.78 2.46 -14.67
N THR A 163 -15.07 2.77 -14.68
CA THR A 163 -15.90 2.87 -13.47
C THR A 163 -16.80 1.66 -13.27
N GLN A 164 -16.70 0.64 -14.13
CA GLN A 164 -17.54 -0.55 -14.06
C GLN A 164 -16.84 -1.68 -13.26
N CYS A 165 -17.64 -2.48 -12.57
CA CYS A 165 -17.21 -3.69 -11.89
C CYS A 165 -18.10 -4.86 -12.30
N ALA A 166 -17.59 -6.10 -12.22
CA ALA A 166 -18.44 -7.28 -12.41
C ALA A 166 -19.53 -7.36 -11.32
N SER A 167 -19.17 -7.04 -10.08
CA SER A 167 -20.11 -6.80 -8.99
C SER A 167 -19.62 -5.65 -8.11
N TYR A 168 -20.52 -5.00 -7.37
CA TYR A 168 -20.19 -3.80 -6.59
C TYR A 168 -20.08 -4.10 -5.10
N CYS A 169 -18.88 -3.89 -4.54
CA CYS A 169 -18.61 -4.03 -3.12
C CYS A 169 -19.32 -2.92 -2.32
N ARG A 170 -20.02 -3.25 -1.23
CA ARG A 170 -20.66 -2.26 -0.34
C ARG A 170 -19.69 -1.38 0.46
N TYR A 171 -18.40 -1.75 0.47
CA TYR A 171 -17.31 -1.01 1.12
C TYR A 171 -16.34 -0.38 0.09
N CYS A 172 -16.81 -0.10 -1.13
CA CYS A 172 -15.98 0.42 -2.21
C CYS A 172 -15.39 1.80 -1.89
N THR A 173 -14.06 1.90 -1.77
CA THR A 173 -13.33 3.17 -1.57
C THR A 173 -13.61 4.23 -2.65
N ARG A 174 -13.98 3.78 -3.86
CA ARG A 174 -14.24 4.66 -5.01
C ARG A 174 -15.72 4.78 -5.34
N SER A 175 -16.62 4.54 -4.37
CA SER A 175 -18.07 4.63 -4.57
C SER A 175 -18.54 5.98 -5.13
N ARG A 176 -17.75 7.05 -4.95
CA ARG A 176 -17.97 8.39 -5.55
C ARG A 176 -17.98 8.42 -7.08
N ILE A 177 -17.21 7.56 -7.75
CA ILE A 177 -17.10 7.50 -9.23
C ILE A 177 -17.48 6.15 -9.83
N VAL A 178 -17.20 5.06 -9.10
CA VAL A 178 -17.50 3.69 -9.55
C VAL A 178 -19.00 3.49 -9.62
N GLY A 179 -19.47 2.71 -10.59
CA GLY A 179 -20.89 2.44 -10.78
C GLY A 179 -21.63 3.48 -11.62
N ASN A 180 -21.09 4.69 -11.79
CA ASN A 180 -21.67 5.72 -12.64
C ASN A 180 -21.36 5.45 -14.14
N PRO A 181 -22.36 5.12 -14.99
CA PRO A 181 -22.14 4.89 -16.42
C PRO A 181 -21.70 6.14 -17.20
N GLY A 182 -21.98 7.34 -16.67
CA GLY A 182 -21.57 8.61 -17.27
C GLY A 182 -20.12 9.01 -16.98
N ALA A 183 -19.44 8.33 -16.07
CA ALA A 183 -18.08 8.64 -15.62
C ALA A 183 -17.00 7.74 -16.27
N ASN A 184 -17.26 7.20 -17.46
CA ASN A 184 -16.28 6.34 -18.15
C ASN A 184 -15.14 7.16 -18.77
N PHE A 185 -13.96 6.53 -18.87
CA PHE A 185 -12.79 7.14 -19.50
C PHE A 185 -12.80 6.95 -21.01
N SER A 186 -12.58 8.04 -21.72
CA SER A 186 -12.46 8.10 -23.17
C SER A 186 -11.06 7.73 -23.64
N ARG A 187 -10.92 7.41 -24.94
CA ARG A 187 -9.60 7.18 -25.55
C ARG A 187 -8.70 8.42 -25.45
N ALA A 188 -9.28 9.63 -25.53
CA ALA A 188 -8.53 10.88 -25.38
C ALA A 188 -7.96 11.02 -23.97
N GLU A 189 -8.70 10.61 -22.94
CA GLU A 189 -8.18 10.59 -21.57
C GLU A 189 -7.06 9.56 -21.40
N PHE A 190 -7.17 8.37 -21.99
CA PHE A 190 -6.06 7.41 -21.97
C PHE A 190 -4.79 7.96 -22.63
N GLU A 191 -4.90 8.71 -23.72
CA GLU A 191 -3.73 9.38 -24.30
C GLU A 191 -3.14 10.44 -23.36
N LEU A 192 -3.95 11.24 -22.66
CA LEU A 192 -3.44 12.18 -21.65
C LEU A 192 -2.68 11.47 -20.53
N GLN A 193 -3.17 10.31 -20.09
CA GLN A 193 -2.51 9.48 -19.08
C GLN A 193 -1.18 8.92 -19.60
N LEU A 194 -1.17 8.38 -20.83
CA LEU A 194 0.05 7.85 -21.46
C LEU A 194 1.08 8.96 -21.73
N ASP A 195 0.65 10.14 -22.18
CA ASP A 195 1.52 11.30 -22.40
C ASP A 195 2.15 11.79 -21.10
N TYR A 196 1.39 11.79 -20.00
CA TYR A 196 1.94 12.08 -18.67
C TYR A 196 3.04 11.08 -18.31
N LEU A 197 2.84 9.79 -18.55
CA LEU A 197 3.85 8.76 -18.23
C LEU A 197 5.09 8.89 -19.11
N ARG A 198 4.94 9.14 -20.41
CA ARG A 198 6.06 9.36 -21.34
C ARG A 198 6.98 10.50 -20.89
N ARG A 199 6.41 11.59 -20.36
CA ARG A 199 7.18 12.77 -19.91
C ARG A 199 7.65 12.74 -18.45
N THR A 200 7.35 11.65 -17.72
CA THR A 200 7.60 11.55 -16.28
C THR A 200 8.46 10.32 -15.96
N PRO A 201 9.78 10.36 -16.24
CA PRO A 201 10.67 9.19 -16.18
C PRO A 201 10.87 8.62 -14.77
N GLN A 202 10.54 9.37 -13.72
CA GLN A 202 10.57 8.85 -12.34
C GLN A 202 9.54 7.74 -12.08
N VAL A 203 8.47 7.66 -12.90
CA VAL A 203 7.43 6.64 -12.73
C VAL A 203 7.86 5.33 -13.36
N ARG A 204 8.05 4.29 -12.54
CA ARG A 204 8.45 2.95 -13.00
C ARG A 204 7.38 1.87 -12.81
N ASP A 205 6.36 2.14 -11.99
CA ASP A 205 5.30 1.18 -11.64
C ASP A 205 3.92 1.79 -11.92
N VAL A 206 3.15 1.13 -12.79
CA VAL A 206 1.80 1.54 -13.18
C VAL A 206 0.79 0.50 -12.70
N LEU A 207 -0.08 0.91 -11.77
CA LEU A 207 -1.20 0.09 -11.31
C LEU A 207 -2.48 0.42 -12.09
N LEU A 208 -2.93 -0.53 -12.91
CA LEU A 208 -4.23 -0.49 -13.59
C LEU A 208 -5.34 -0.82 -12.60
N SER A 209 -6.31 0.08 -12.46
CA SER A 209 -7.46 -0.06 -11.55
C SER A 209 -8.66 0.77 -12.04
N GLY A 210 -9.49 1.28 -11.14
CA GLY A 210 -10.77 1.94 -11.45
C GLY A 210 -11.89 1.33 -10.61
N GLY A 211 -12.97 0.98 -11.28
CA GLY A 211 -13.85 -0.10 -10.85
C GLY A 211 -13.09 -1.43 -10.92
N ASP A 212 -13.06 -2.05 -12.09
CA ASP A 212 -12.26 -3.26 -12.32
C ASP A 212 -11.72 -3.33 -13.75
N PRO A 213 -10.39 -3.25 -13.97
CA PRO A 213 -9.79 -3.29 -15.31
C PRO A 213 -10.20 -4.49 -16.16
N LEU A 214 -10.52 -5.63 -15.54
CA LEU A 214 -10.82 -6.87 -16.26
C LEU A 214 -12.25 -6.93 -16.80
N THR A 215 -13.09 -5.92 -16.52
CA THR A 215 -14.38 -5.75 -17.21
C THR A 215 -14.24 -5.12 -18.58
N LEU A 216 -13.05 -4.58 -18.92
CA LEU A 216 -12.81 -4.03 -20.25
C LEU A 216 -12.84 -5.13 -21.32
N ALA A 217 -13.24 -4.72 -22.53
CA ALA A 217 -13.10 -5.55 -23.71
C ALA A 217 -11.62 -5.93 -23.91
N PRO A 218 -11.30 -7.20 -24.27
CA PRO A 218 -9.92 -7.68 -24.38
C PRO A 218 -9.01 -6.76 -25.21
N LYS A 219 -9.48 -6.30 -26.37
CA LYS A 219 -8.73 -5.39 -27.26
C LYS A 219 -8.35 -4.06 -26.60
N MET A 220 -9.20 -3.51 -25.73
CA MET A 220 -8.91 -2.26 -25.02
C MET A 220 -7.86 -2.48 -23.93
N LEU A 221 -7.98 -3.58 -23.17
CA LEU A 221 -6.97 -3.91 -22.16
C LEU A 221 -5.60 -4.15 -22.80
N GLU A 222 -5.56 -4.90 -23.90
CA GLU A 222 -4.34 -5.16 -24.67
C GLU A 222 -3.72 -3.88 -25.25
N TYR A 223 -4.55 -2.94 -25.73
CA TYR A 223 -4.10 -1.61 -26.17
C TYR A 223 -3.37 -0.86 -25.05
N ILE A 224 -3.93 -0.85 -23.84
CA ILE A 224 -3.30 -0.18 -22.69
C ILE A 224 -2.00 -0.89 -22.28
N LEU A 225 -2.02 -2.22 -22.17
CA LEU A 225 -0.83 -3.01 -21.80
C LEU A 225 0.32 -2.81 -22.79
N SER A 226 0.04 -2.90 -24.09
CA SER A 226 1.05 -2.70 -25.14
C SER A 226 1.57 -1.26 -25.17
N SER A 227 0.70 -0.27 -24.97
CA SER A 227 1.07 1.14 -24.94
C SER A 227 1.95 1.49 -23.73
N LEU A 228 1.69 0.90 -22.56
CA LEU A 228 2.54 1.04 -21.37
C LEU A 228 3.88 0.35 -21.56
N ARG A 229 3.92 -0.83 -22.20
CA ARG A 229 5.18 -1.52 -22.50
C ARG A 229 6.05 -0.82 -23.53
N ALA A 230 5.47 0.06 -24.35
CA ALA A 230 6.24 0.90 -25.27
C ALA A 230 6.97 2.06 -24.58
N ILE A 231 6.71 2.33 -23.29
CA ILE A 231 7.38 3.37 -22.52
C ILE A 231 8.57 2.75 -21.77
N GLU A 232 9.79 3.11 -22.18
CA GLU A 232 11.06 2.45 -21.76
C GLU A 232 11.26 2.40 -20.25
N HIS A 233 10.98 3.49 -19.53
CA HIS A 233 11.18 3.58 -18.08
C HIS A 233 10.09 2.90 -17.25
N ILE A 234 9.03 2.36 -17.88
CA ILE A 234 7.97 1.63 -17.16
C ILE A 234 8.39 0.18 -16.99
N GLU A 235 8.97 -0.10 -15.84
CA GLU A 235 9.47 -1.42 -15.47
C GLU A 235 8.31 -2.38 -15.15
N ILE A 236 7.36 -1.97 -14.31
CA ILE A 236 6.34 -2.85 -13.73
C ILE A 236 4.94 -2.36 -14.12
N ILE A 237 4.14 -3.28 -14.66
CA ILE A 237 2.69 -3.09 -14.79
C ILE A 237 2.01 -4.01 -13.79
N ARG A 238 0.99 -3.50 -13.11
CA ARG A 238 0.20 -4.27 -12.16
C ARG A 238 -1.28 -4.07 -12.39
N ILE A 239 -2.08 -5.10 -12.14
CA ILE A 239 -3.53 -5.04 -12.25
C ILE A 239 -4.14 -5.25 -10.86
N GLY A 240 -4.91 -4.28 -10.37
CA GLY A 240 -5.78 -4.44 -9.21
C GLY A 240 -7.18 -4.81 -9.67
N THR A 241 -7.64 -6.02 -9.33
CA THR A 241 -8.90 -6.57 -9.86
C THR A 241 -9.59 -7.45 -8.83
N ARG A 242 -10.92 -7.45 -8.83
CA ARG A 242 -11.77 -8.39 -8.09
C ARG A 242 -12.48 -9.38 -9.03
N VAL A 243 -12.37 -9.22 -10.35
CA VAL A 243 -12.97 -10.11 -11.35
C VAL A 243 -12.63 -11.58 -11.15
N PRO A 244 -11.42 -12.03 -10.80
CA PRO A 244 -11.22 -13.46 -10.52
C PRO A 244 -12.16 -14.00 -9.43
N VAL A 245 -12.51 -13.15 -8.46
CA VAL A 245 -13.38 -13.48 -7.32
C VAL A 245 -14.85 -13.33 -7.66
N PHE A 246 -15.24 -12.29 -8.41
CA PHE A 246 -16.65 -12.05 -8.79
C PHE A 246 -17.08 -12.78 -10.07
N LEU A 247 -16.13 -13.12 -10.93
CA LEU A 247 -16.35 -13.59 -12.30
C LEU A 247 -15.13 -14.41 -12.75
N PRO A 248 -14.80 -15.53 -12.09
CA PRO A 248 -13.66 -16.38 -12.45
C PRO A 248 -13.71 -16.86 -13.92
N GLN A 249 -14.91 -16.95 -14.49
CA GLN A 249 -15.15 -17.28 -15.91
C GLN A 249 -14.44 -16.34 -16.89
N ARG A 250 -14.11 -15.11 -16.48
CA ARG A 250 -13.39 -14.14 -17.32
C ARG A 250 -11.94 -14.57 -17.58
N ILE A 251 -11.38 -15.45 -16.74
CA ILE A 251 -10.02 -15.95 -16.81
C ILE A 251 -9.97 -17.23 -17.66
N THR A 252 -10.04 -17.05 -18.97
CA THR A 252 -9.86 -18.11 -19.96
C THR A 252 -8.37 -18.38 -20.20
N ASP A 253 -8.04 -19.50 -20.86
CA ASP A 253 -6.64 -19.80 -21.22
C ASP A 253 -6.09 -18.77 -22.21
N GLU A 254 -6.87 -18.41 -23.24
CA GLU A 254 -6.55 -17.35 -24.20
C GLU A 254 -6.32 -16.00 -23.50
N PHE A 255 -7.10 -15.69 -22.46
CA PHE A 255 -6.90 -14.46 -21.70
C PHE A 255 -5.62 -14.47 -20.87
N ALA A 256 -5.32 -15.59 -20.19
CA ALA A 256 -4.08 -15.75 -19.45
C ALA A 256 -2.85 -15.73 -20.37
N GLU A 257 -2.95 -16.34 -21.55
CA GLU A 257 -1.92 -16.32 -22.58
C GLU A 257 -1.65 -14.90 -23.08
N MET A 258 -2.69 -14.11 -23.39
CA MET A 258 -2.52 -12.70 -23.77
C MET A 258 -1.79 -11.91 -22.68
N LEU A 259 -2.19 -12.05 -21.41
CA LEU A 259 -1.53 -11.34 -20.30
C LEU A 259 -0.05 -11.73 -20.15
N SER A 260 0.31 -12.98 -20.44
CA SER A 260 1.70 -13.47 -20.34
C SER A 260 2.68 -12.78 -21.30
N GLN A 261 2.18 -12.14 -22.36
CA GLN A 261 3.01 -11.41 -23.33
C GLN A 261 3.54 -10.06 -22.79
N TYR A 262 3.04 -9.58 -21.64
CA TYR A 262 3.33 -8.25 -21.10
C TYR A 262 4.14 -8.27 -19.80
N HIS A 263 4.92 -9.34 -19.58
CA HIS A 263 5.82 -9.47 -18.43
C HIS A 263 6.87 -8.34 -18.36
N PRO A 264 7.33 -7.96 -17.15
CA PRO A 264 6.89 -8.43 -15.84
C PRO A 264 5.55 -7.82 -15.40
N LEU A 265 4.51 -8.66 -15.32
CA LEU A 265 3.14 -8.26 -14.99
C LEU A 265 2.74 -8.88 -13.64
N TRP A 266 2.18 -8.06 -12.74
CA TRP A 266 1.68 -8.52 -11.45
C TRP A 266 0.16 -8.34 -11.36
N MET A 267 -0.49 -9.16 -10.54
CA MET A 267 -1.93 -9.01 -10.30
C MET A 267 -2.26 -9.11 -8.81
N ASN A 268 -2.94 -8.11 -8.30
CA ASN A 268 -3.50 -8.13 -6.95
C ASN A 268 -5.00 -8.40 -7.02
N ILE A 269 -5.42 -9.53 -6.46
CA ILE A 269 -6.84 -9.90 -6.32
C ILE A 269 -7.42 -9.38 -5.00
N HIS A 270 -8.75 -9.39 -4.88
CA HIS A 270 -9.45 -8.90 -3.69
C HIS A 270 -10.42 -9.97 -3.13
N VAL A 271 -9.89 -10.81 -2.25
CA VAL A 271 -10.62 -11.83 -1.47
C VAL A 271 -10.62 -11.37 -0.02
N ASN A 272 -11.78 -11.38 0.66
CA ASN A 272 -11.94 -10.99 2.06
C ASN A 272 -12.35 -12.15 2.96
N HIS A 273 -12.94 -13.21 2.43
CA HIS A 273 -13.43 -14.32 3.24
C HIS A 273 -13.08 -15.69 2.64
N PRO A 274 -12.72 -16.71 3.47
CA PRO A 274 -12.45 -18.06 2.99
C PRO A 274 -13.55 -18.72 2.15
N LYS A 275 -14.81 -18.28 2.28
CA LYS A 275 -15.97 -18.74 1.48
C LYS A 275 -15.87 -18.32 0.01
N GLU A 276 -15.11 -17.28 -0.30
CA GLU A 276 -14.93 -16.79 -1.68
C GLU A 276 -13.89 -17.60 -2.46
N ILE A 277 -13.08 -18.43 -1.77
CA ILE A 277 -12.09 -19.31 -2.39
C ILE A 277 -12.76 -20.62 -2.80
N THR A 278 -13.41 -20.55 -3.96
CA THR A 278 -14.13 -21.65 -4.60
C THR A 278 -13.23 -22.46 -5.53
N PRO A 279 -13.69 -23.62 -6.02
CA PRO A 279 -13.01 -24.34 -7.10
C PRO A 279 -12.85 -23.49 -8.37
N GLU A 280 -13.85 -22.70 -8.75
CA GLU A 280 -13.80 -21.84 -9.94
C GLU A 280 -12.74 -20.74 -9.81
N LEU A 281 -12.67 -20.07 -8.66
CA LEU A 281 -11.60 -19.11 -8.37
C LEU A 281 -10.24 -19.82 -8.36
N SER A 282 -10.14 -20.99 -7.74
CA SER A 282 -8.88 -21.75 -7.67
C SER A 282 -8.34 -22.09 -9.07
N ILE A 283 -9.22 -22.48 -10.00
CA ILE A 283 -8.85 -22.74 -11.41
C ILE A 283 -8.39 -21.45 -12.10
N ALA A 284 -9.11 -20.35 -11.92
CA ALA A 284 -8.71 -19.05 -12.48
C ALA A 284 -7.32 -18.60 -11.99
N LEU A 285 -7.04 -18.77 -10.69
CA LEU A 285 -5.75 -18.45 -10.09
C LEU A 285 -4.62 -19.38 -10.58
N ASP A 286 -4.92 -20.67 -10.78
CA ASP A 286 -3.97 -21.63 -11.34
C ASP A 286 -3.54 -21.22 -12.77
N LYS A 287 -4.49 -20.80 -13.61
CA LYS A 287 -4.21 -20.28 -14.97
C LYS A 287 -3.31 -19.04 -14.94
N LEU A 288 -3.66 -18.03 -14.13
CA LEU A 288 -2.88 -16.80 -14.03
C LEU A 288 -1.46 -17.04 -13.50
N SER A 289 -1.32 -17.86 -12.46
CA SER A 289 -0.01 -18.18 -11.90
C SER A 289 0.84 -19.04 -12.83
N ARG A 290 0.25 -19.94 -13.64
CA ARG A 290 0.96 -20.70 -14.70
C ARG A 290 1.38 -19.83 -15.88
N ALA A 291 0.63 -18.76 -16.17
CA ALA A 291 1.03 -17.73 -17.11
C ALA A 291 2.23 -16.88 -16.62
N GLY A 292 2.79 -17.21 -15.45
CA GLY A 292 3.97 -16.55 -14.89
C GLY A 292 3.65 -15.26 -14.12
N ILE A 293 2.37 -14.94 -13.88
CA ILE A 293 1.95 -13.71 -13.21
C ILE A 293 2.02 -13.91 -11.69
N PRO A 294 2.85 -13.16 -10.95
CA PRO A 294 2.82 -13.19 -9.50
C PRO A 294 1.51 -12.62 -8.97
N LEU A 295 0.86 -13.37 -8.08
CA LEU A 295 -0.44 -13.03 -7.52
C LEU A 295 -0.31 -12.54 -6.09
N GLY A 296 -0.86 -11.37 -5.82
CA GLY A 296 -1.06 -10.82 -4.48
C GLY A 296 -2.54 -10.79 -4.10
N ASN A 297 -2.85 -10.72 -2.80
CA ASN A 297 -4.20 -10.46 -2.30
C ASN A 297 -4.24 -9.19 -1.46
N GLN A 298 -5.23 -8.36 -1.72
CA GLN A 298 -5.58 -7.18 -0.94
C GLN A 298 -6.94 -7.42 -0.29
N SER A 299 -6.92 -7.73 1.01
CA SER A 299 -8.12 -7.81 1.85
C SER A 299 -8.42 -6.45 2.47
N VAL A 300 -9.67 -6.17 2.80
CA VAL A 300 -10.11 -5.10 3.69
C VAL A 300 -10.63 -5.72 4.97
N LEU A 301 -10.26 -5.15 6.11
CA LEU A 301 -10.73 -5.55 7.43
C LEU A 301 -12.16 -5.00 7.62
N LEU A 302 -13.14 -5.90 7.66
CA LEU A 302 -14.57 -5.59 7.64
C LEU A 302 -15.28 -6.23 8.84
N ALA A 303 -15.99 -5.40 9.60
CA ALA A 303 -16.68 -5.78 10.83
C ALA A 303 -17.75 -6.86 10.62
N GLY A 304 -17.64 -7.95 11.36
CA GLY A 304 -18.47 -9.17 11.28
C GLY A 304 -18.35 -9.96 9.97
N ILE A 305 -17.30 -9.72 9.18
CA ILE A 305 -16.99 -10.50 7.96
C ILE A 305 -15.67 -11.22 8.17
N ASN A 306 -14.58 -10.49 8.41
CA ASN A 306 -13.24 -11.05 8.51
C ASN A 306 -12.39 -10.42 9.62
N ASP A 307 -13.03 -9.73 10.55
CA ASP A 307 -12.45 -9.18 11.78
C ASP A 307 -12.22 -10.25 12.85
N SER A 308 -11.57 -11.35 12.46
CA SER A 308 -11.23 -12.47 13.32
C SER A 308 -9.90 -13.07 12.93
N VAL A 309 -9.02 -13.29 13.91
CA VAL A 309 -7.72 -13.94 13.71
C VAL A 309 -7.88 -15.31 13.04
N ASN A 310 -8.89 -16.09 13.44
CA ASN A 310 -9.10 -17.43 12.90
C ASN A 310 -9.56 -17.41 11.45
N ILE A 311 -10.48 -16.50 11.10
CA ILE A 311 -10.94 -16.32 9.71
C ILE A 311 -9.78 -15.85 8.83
N GLN A 312 -9.00 -14.89 9.31
CA GLN A 312 -7.83 -14.39 8.58
C GLN A 312 -6.77 -15.49 8.40
N ARG A 313 -6.52 -16.31 9.42
CA ARG A 313 -5.60 -17.45 9.32
C ARG A 313 -6.05 -18.45 8.26
N GLU A 314 -7.32 -18.83 8.26
CA GLU A 314 -7.88 -19.72 7.23
C GLU A 314 -7.76 -19.09 5.83
N LEU A 315 -8.06 -17.78 5.72
CA LEU A 315 -7.99 -17.04 4.47
C LEU A 315 -6.57 -17.05 3.90
N VAL A 316 -5.57 -16.65 4.69
CA VAL A 316 -4.18 -16.57 4.21
C VAL A 316 -3.63 -17.94 3.84
N HIS A 317 -4.01 -19.00 4.54
CA HIS A 317 -3.64 -20.38 4.19
C HIS A 317 -4.23 -20.81 2.85
N LYS A 318 -5.53 -20.54 2.63
CA LYS A 318 -6.18 -20.86 1.35
C LYS A 318 -5.64 -20.04 0.19
N LEU A 319 -5.29 -18.77 0.41
CA LEU A 319 -4.62 -17.92 -0.59
C LEU A 319 -3.27 -18.50 -1.00
N VAL A 320 -2.43 -18.82 -0.01
CA VAL A 320 -1.11 -19.41 -0.24
C VAL A 320 -1.22 -20.75 -0.99
N ARG A 321 -2.19 -21.60 -0.64
CA ARG A 321 -2.42 -22.87 -1.35
C ARG A 321 -2.73 -22.67 -2.84
N ASN A 322 -3.30 -21.52 -3.19
CA ASN A 322 -3.58 -21.11 -4.57
C ASN A 322 -2.46 -20.24 -5.18
N ARG A 323 -1.26 -20.23 -4.59
CA ARG A 323 -0.12 -19.42 -5.05
C ARG A 323 -0.39 -17.92 -5.08
N VAL A 324 -1.28 -17.45 -4.20
CA VAL A 324 -1.56 -16.02 -3.99
C VAL A 324 -0.91 -15.58 -2.68
N ARG A 325 -0.04 -14.57 -2.75
CA ARG A 325 0.62 -13.99 -1.58
C ARG A 325 -0.32 -12.99 -0.89
N PRO A 326 -0.68 -13.17 0.39
CA PRO A 326 -1.32 -12.12 1.17
C PRO A 326 -0.43 -10.87 1.16
N TYR A 327 -0.90 -9.78 0.55
CA TYR A 327 -0.11 -8.57 0.34
C TYR A 327 -0.48 -7.52 1.39
N TYR A 328 -1.74 -7.10 1.40
CA TYR A 328 -2.26 -6.13 2.36
C TYR A 328 -3.53 -6.62 3.03
N LEU A 329 -3.65 -6.27 4.31
CA LEU A 329 -4.93 -6.13 5.01
C LEU A 329 -5.15 -4.63 5.22
N TYR A 330 -6.14 -4.05 4.55
CA TYR A 330 -6.47 -2.64 4.70
C TYR A 330 -7.40 -2.43 5.88
N GLN A 331 -7.16 -1.40 6.68
CA GLN A 331 -8.21 -0.80 7.48
C GLN A 331 -9.31 -0.27 6.54
N CYS A 332 -10.59 -0.48 6.89
CA CYS A 332 -11.71 0.05 6.10
C CYS A 332 -11.67 1.58 6.04
N ASP A 333 -11.72 2.14 4.83
CA ASP A 333 -11.57 3.56 4.56
C ASP A 333 -12.74 4.41 5.11
N LEU A 334 -12.53 5.73 5.17
CA LEU A 334 -13.50 6.71 5.66
C LEU A 334 -14.49 7.14 4.56
N VAL A 335 -15.08 6.22 3.81
CA VAL A 335 -15.93 6.54 2.64
C VAL A 335 -17.43 6.37 2.89
N LYS A 336 -18.27 7.08 2.12
CA LYS A 336 -19.75 6.95 2.18
C LYS A 336 -20.18 5.48 2.06
N GLY A 337 -21.11 5.05 2.90
CA GLY A 337 -21.66 3.68 2.92
C GLY A 337 -20.86 2.68 3.76
N ALA A 338 -19.56 2.91 4.00
CA ALA A 338 -18.71 1.90 4.62
C ALA A 338 -18.65 1.96 6.16
N GLY A 339 -19.31 2.93 6.80
CA GLY A 339 -19.18 3.20 8.24
C GLY A 339 -19.40 1.98 9.13
N HIS A 340 -20.42 1.19 8.82
CA HIS A 340 -20.79 -0.02 9.56
C HIS A 340 -19.84 -1.21 9.37
N PHE A 341 -18.91 -1.15 8.41
CA PHE A 341 -17.85 -2.15 8.23
C PHE A 341 -16.56 -1.80 8.98
N ARG A 342 -16.46 -0.59 9.53
CA ARG A 342 -15.22 -0.13 10.16
C ARG A 342 -14.94 -0.91 11.46
N THR A 343 -13.69 -1.30 11.63
CA THR A 343 -13.15 -1.82 12.89
C THR A 343 -12.29 -0.79 13.58
N THR A 344 -11.93 -1.02 14.85
CA THR A 344 -10.80 -0.32 15.46
C THR A 344 -9.49 -0.73 14.80
N VAL A 345 -8.51 0.17 14.77
CA VAL A 345 -7.15 -0.16 14.27
C VAL A 345 -6.51 -1.26 15.13
N SER A 346 -6.82 -1.29 16.44
CA SER A 346 -6.36 -2.33 17.36
C SER A 346 -6.79 -3.74 16.91
N LYS A 347 -7.92 -3.89 16.20
CA LYS A 347 -8.35 -5.18 15.67
C LYS A 347 -7.41 -5.72 14.60
N GLY A 348 -6.89 -4.84 13.74
CA GLY A 348 -5.86 -5.23 12.76
C GLY A 348 -4.54 -5.60 13.43
N ILE A 349 -4.14 -4.89 14.50
CA ILE A 349 -2.95 -5.24 15.30
C ILE A 349 -3.11 -6.63 15.94
N GLU A 350 -4.26 -6.91 16.56
CA GLU A 350 -4.60 -8.22 17.13
C GLU A 350 -4.48 -9.34 16.09
N ILE A 351 -5.00 -9.11 14.87
CA ILE A 351 -4.89 -10.06 13.77
C ILE A 351 -3.43 -10.30 13.38
N ILE A 352 -2.62 -9.25 13.21
CA ILE A 352 -1.21 -9.41 12.86
C ILE A 352 -0.43 -10.13 13.95
N GLU A 353 -0.70 -9.86 15.23
CA GLU A 353 -0.14 -10.60 16.36
C GLU A 353 -0.47 -12.10 16.25
N GLY A 354 -1.73 -12.44 15.99
CA GLY A 354 -2.18 -13.83 15.87
C GLY A 354 -1.77 -14.56 14.58
N LEU A 355 -1.10 -13.87 13.65
CA LEU A 355 -0.56 -14.44 12.40
C LEU A 355 0.97 -14.51 12.42
N ARG A 356 1.66 -13.45 12.83
CA ARG A 356 3.13 -13.39 12.83
C ARG A 356 3.68 -14.43 13.80
N GLY A 357 4.57 -15.30 13.31
CA GLY A 357 5.12 -16.42 14.10
C GLY A 357 4.20 -17.65 14.18
N HIS A 358 2.87 -17.45 14.20
CA HIS A 358 1.88 -18.53 14.22
C HIS A 358 1.61 -19.19 12.86
N THR A 359 2.10 -18.62 11.76
CA THR A 359 2.03 -19.18 10.41
C THR A 359 3.26 -18.79 9.58
N SER A 360 3.41 -19.38 8.40
CA SER A 360 4.45 -19.07 7.41
C SER A 360 4.59 -17.56 7.17
N GLY A 361 5.82 -17.04 7.19
CA GLY A 361 6.08 -15.61 7.09
C GLY A 361 5.53 -14.94 5.83
N TYR A 362 5.54 -15.64 4.68
CA TYR A 362 4.97 -15.13 3.43
C TYR A 362 3.43 -15.16 3.38
N ALA A 363 2.77 -15.78 4.38
CA ALA A 363 1.32 -15.75 4.56
C ALA A 363 0.87 -14.56 5.43
N VAL A 364 1.80 -13.81 6.04
CA VAL A 364 1.47 -12.66 6.90
C VAL A 364 1.41 -11.39 6.03
N PRO A 365 0.22 -10.81 5.78
CA PRO A 365 0.13 -9.56 5.05
C PRO A 365 0.66 -8.40 5.89
N THR A 366 0.92 -7.26 5.25
CA THR A 366 1.10 -6.01 5.98
C THR A 366 -0.28 -5.43 6.30
N PHE A 367 -0.59 -5.18 7.57
CA PHE A 367 -1.77 -4.40 7.93
C PHE A 367 -1.46 -2.91 7.73
N VAL A 368 -2.30 -2.22 6.97
CA VAL A 368 -2.09 -0.81 6.62
C VAL A 368 -3.35 0.02 6.85
N VAL A 369 -3.14 1.25 7.30
CA VAL A 369 -4.13 2.31 7.27
C VAL A 369 -3.76 3.23 6.10
N ASP A 370 -4.59 3.33 5.06
CA ASP A 370 -4.37 4.33 4.01
C ASP A 370 -4.79 5.70 4.57
N ALA A 371 -3.80 6.59 4.73
CA ALA A 371 -3.94 7.80 5.52
C ALA A 371 -4.90 8.78 4.87
N PRO A 372 -5.88 9.32 5.62
CA PRO A 372 -6.78 10.35 5.12
C PRO A 372 -6.02 11.57 4.58
N GLY A 373 -6.55 12.19 3.53
CA GLY A 373 -5.88 13.30 2.84
C GLY A 373 -4.75 12.86 1.91
N GLY A 374 -4.58 11.55 1.70
CA GLY A 374 -3.65 11.01 0.72
C GLY A 374 -2.21 10.91 1.17
N GLY A 375 -1.97 10.69 2.47
CA GLY A 375 -0.63 10.42 3.01
C GLY A 375 -0.08 9.02 2.65
N GLY A 376 -0.92 8.16 2.09
CA GLY A 376 -0.53 6.82 1.65
C GLY A 376 -0.69 5.73 2.71
N LYS A 377 -0.23 4.52 2.38
CA LYS A 377 -0.44 3.29 3.15
C LYS A 377 0.58 3.23 4.28
N ILE A 378 0.13 3.47 5.50
CA ILE A 378 0.98 3.46 6.69
C ILE A 378 0.87 2.07 7.36
N PRO A 379 1.97 1.32 7.47
CA PRO A 379 1.95 0.01 8.12
C PRO A 379 1.72 0.14 9.62
N VAL A 380 0.90 -0.76 10.17
CA VAL A 380 0.62 -0.86 11.60
C VAL A 380 0.80 -2.31 12.02
N MET A 381 1.54 -2.55 13.09
CA MET A 381 1.82 -3.89 13.60
C MET A 381 2.07 -3.86 15.11
N PRO A 382 2.09 -5.03 15.77
CA PRO A 382 2.50 -5.12 17.17
C PRO A 382 3.96 -4.69 17.41
N GLN A 383 4.27 -4.28 18.63
CA GLN A 383 5.63 -3.89 19.01
C GLN A 383 6.45 -5.12 19.44
N TYR A 384 7.56 -5.38 18.74
CA TYR A 384 8.48 -6.49 19.03
C TYR A 384 9.80 -6.03 19.66
N LEU A 385 10.26 -4.80 19.38
CA LEU A 385 11.37 -4.16 20.08
C LEU A 385 10.88 -3.58 21.41
N ILE A 386 11.42 -4.05 22.53
CA ILE A 386 10.96 -3.63 23.87
C ILE A 386 11.92 -2.66 24.56
N SER A 387 13.22 -2.76 24.29
CA SER A 387 14.24 -1.89 24.91
C SER A 387 15.54 -1.91 24.09
N GLN A 388 16.45 -0.99 24.38
CA GLN A 388 17.75 -0.87 23.71
C GLN A 388 18.78 -0.14 24.59
N ALA A 389 20.06 -0.48 24.40
CA ALA A 389 21.23 0.19 24.96
C ALA A 389 22.39 0.11 23.94
N PRO A 390 23.47 0.90 24.07
CA PRO A 390 24.62 0.75 23.16
C PRO A 390 25.13 -0.70 23.12
N GLY A 391 25.17 -1.28 21.91
CA GLY A 391 25.65 -2.65 21.69
C GLY A 391 24.60 -3.75 21.93
N LYS A 392 23.36 -3.43 22.32
CA LYS A 392 22.31 -4.44 22.60
C LYS A 392 20.90 -3.91 22.35
N ILE A 393 20.07 -4.76 21.75
CA ILE A 393 18.61 -4.57 21.72
C ILE A 393 17.89 -5.70 22.45
N VAL A 394 16.72 -5.40 23.04
CA VAL A 394 15.85 -6.38 23.68
C VAL A 394 14.60 -6.55 22.84
N LEU A 395 14.31 -7.79 22.45
CA LEU A 395 13.21 -8.18 21.58
C LEU A 395 12.30 -9.17 22.30
N ARG A 396 11.01 -9.11 22.01
CA ARG A 396 10.05 -10.18 22.33
C ARG A 396 9.61 -10.88 21.06
N ASN A 397 9.23 -12.15 21.13
CA ASN A 397 8.60 -12.88 20.01
C ASN A 397 7.08 -13.04 20.21
N TYR A 398 6.45 -13.82 19.33
CA TYR A 398 5.00 -14.12 19.35
C TYR A 398 4.57 -15.00 20.54
N GLU A 399 5.49 -15.72 21.18
CA GLU A 399 5.25 -16.58 22.36
C GLU A 399 5.38 -15.79 23.67
N GLY A 400 5.84 -14.54 23.61
CA GLY A 400 6.24 -13.75 24.77
C GLY A 400 7.65 -14.07 25.27
N TYR A 401 8.44 -14.86 24.53
CA TYR A 401 9.86 -15.06 24.83
C TYR A 401 10.62 -13.76 24.60
N ILE A 402 11.39 -13.32 25.60
CA ILE A 402 12.18 -12.09 25.58
C ILE A 402 13.66 -12.46 25.53
N THR A 403 14.38 -11.87 24.59
CA THR A 403 15.82 -12.11 24.38
C THR A 403 16.55 -10.84 24.01
N THR A 404 17.88 -10.86 24.15
CA THR A 404 18.76 -9.82 23.63
C THR A 404 19.32 -10.22 22.27
N TYR A 405 19.61 -9.22 21.43
CA TYR A 405 20.48 -9.34 20.27
C TYR A 405 21.67 -8.39 20.48
N ASP A 406 22.88 -8.91 20.29
CA ASP A 406 24.13 -8.16 20.47
C ASP A 406 24.50 -7.46 19.17
N GLU A 407 24.66 -6.13 19.25
CA GLU A 407 25.06 -5.30 18.12
C GLU A 407 26.60 -5.16 18.07
N PRO A 408 27.20 -5.02 16.87
CA PRO A 408 28.64 -4.83 16.72
C PRO A 408 29.11 -3.52 17.36
N MET A 409 30.24 -3.57 18.07
CA MET A 409 30.86 -2.39 18.71
C MET A 409 31.81 -1.62 17.77
N ASP A 410 32.15 -2.22 16.63
CA ASP A 410 33.13 -1.75 15.64
C ASP A 410 32.50 -1.44 14.28
N TYR A 411 31.17 -1.27 14.22
CA TYR A 411 30.48 -0.89 12.99
C TYR A 411 30.88 0.51 12.53
N ASP A 412 31.50 0.59 11.35
CA ASP A 412 31.74 1.84 10.63
C ASP A 412 30.62 2.10 9.62
N PRO A 413 29.74 3.10 9.86
CA PRO A 413 28.66 3.42 8.93
C PRO A 413 29.15 3.92 7.56
N HIS A 414 30.41 4.34 7.42
CA HIS A 414 30.98 4.88 6.19
C HIS A 414 31.66 3.82 5.31
N ALA A 415 31.82 2.59 5.79
CA ALA A 415 32.44 1.51 5.01
C ALA A 415 31.69 1.24 3.68
N ILE A 416 30.38 1.51 3.65
CA ILE A 416 29.52 1.31 2.47
C ILE A 416 29.63 2.43 1.41
N ASP A 417 30.15 3.62 1.78
CA ASP A 417 30.08 4.84 0.96
C ASP A 417 30.75 4.70 -0.42
N HIS A 418 31.73 3.80 -0.56
CA HIS A 418 32.40 3.54 -1.84
C HIS A 418 31.54 2.73 -2.82
N LEU A 419 30.63 1.89 -2.32
CA LEU A 419 29.66 1.15 -3.14
C LEU A 419 28.40 1.98 -3.37
N ASP A 420 27.94 2.73 -2.36
CA ASP A 420 26.75 3.58 -2.48
C ASP A 420 26.93 4.61 -3.62
N ARG A 421 28.12 5.18 -3.76
CA ARG A 421 28.46 6.11 -4.86
C ARG A 421 28.48 5.49 -6.26
N GLN A 422 28.47 4.16 -6.38
CA GLN A 422 28.46 3.47 -7.68
C GLN A 422 27.05 3.21 -8.21
N ILE A 423 26.03 3.39 -7.37
CA ILE A 423 24.64 3.19 -7.75
C ILE A 423 23.99 4.55 -8.02
N GLU A 424 23.16 4.61 -9.06
CA GLU A 424 22.38 5.80 -9.37
C GLU A 424 21.42 6.10 -8.21
N GLN A 425 21.58 7.28 -7.61
CA GLN A 425 20.68 7.70 -6.54
C GLN A 425 19.35 8.13 -7.12
N ARG A 426 18.29 7.48 -6.65
CA ARG A 426 16.93 7.85 -7.03
C ARG A 426 16.56 9.21 -6.45
N ASN A 427 16.21 10.13 -7.35
CA ASN A 427 15.73 11.45 -6.97
C ASN A 427 14.24 11.41 -6.61
N GLU A 428 13.87 11.91 -5.44
CA GLU A 428 12.48 12.01 -4.96
C GLU A 428 12.19 13.47 -4.55
N PRO A 429 12.17 14.41 -5.52
CA PRO A 429 12.08 15.83 -5.23
C PRO A 429 10.80 16.16 -4.47
N GLY A 430 10.94 16.88 -3.35
CA GLY A 430 9.82 17.27 -2.50
C GLY A 430 9.20 16.14 -1.66
N GLN A 431 9.70 14.90 -1.74
CA GLN A 431 9.11 13.75 -1.02
C GLN A 431 10.11 12.99 -0.12
N ALA A 432 11.27 13.58 0.19
CA ALA A 432 12.29 12.97 1.05
C ALA A 432 11.81 12.68 2.50
N GLY A 433 10.91 13.51 3.05
CA GLY A 433 10.28 13.29 4.35
C GLY A 433 11.24 12.97 5.49
N VAL A 434 10.89 11.97 6.32
CA VAL A 434 11.71 11.54 7.47
C VAL A 434 13.05 10.94 7.03
N LEU A 435 13.12 10.29 5.85
CA LEU A 435 14.38 9.78 5.31
C LEU A 435 15.38 10.92 5.06
N GLY A 436 14.89 12.08 4.59
CA GLY A 436 15.71 13.28 4.44
C GLY A 436 16.31 13.79 5.77
N LEU A 437 15.59 13.64 6.90
CA LEU A 437 16.12 13.94 8.23
C LEU A 437 17.24 12.97 8.63
N LEU A 438 17.03 11.67 8.41
CA LEU A 438 18.00 10.62 8.74
C LEU A 438 19.28 10.74 7.91
N GLN A 439 19.17 11.19 6.66
CA GLN A 439 20.31 11.44 5.77
C GLN A 439 20.97 12.81 6.00
N GLY A 440 20.44 13.64 6.90
CA GLY A 440 20.95 14.99 7.16
C GLY A 440 20.76 15.99 6.01
N ARG A 441 19.95 15.66 4.98
CA ARG A 441 19.63 16.55 3.84
C ARG A 441 18.72 17.70 4.23
N ILE A 442 17.88 17.48 5.24
CA ILE A 442 17.05 18.50 5.88
C ILE A 442 17.21 18.40 7.40
N SER A 443 17.04 19.51 8.10
CA SER A 443 17.26 19.59 9.55
C SER A 443 15.97 19.50 10.38
N ALA A 444 14.82 19.80 9.77
CA ALA A 444 13.50 19.76 10.41
C ALA A 444 12.38 19.53 9.38
N LEU A 445 11.30 18.88 9.83
CA LEU A 445 10.00 18.88 9.16
C LEU A 445 9.04 19.70 10.02
N LYS A 446 8.47 20.75 9.43
CA LYS A 446 7.62 21.71 10.14
C LYS A 446 6.21 21.68 9.55
N PRO A 447 5.15 21.70 10.37
CA PRO A 447 3.82 22.01 9.88
C PRO A 447 3.79 23.39 9.19
N GLU A 448 2.90 23.55 8.20
CA GLU A 448 2.62 24.84 7.60
C GLU A 448 2.24 25.88 8.68
N GLY A 449 2.77 27.10 8.59
CA GLY A 449 2.54 28.14 9.61
C GLY A 449 3.50 28.10 10.80
N PHE A 450 4.42 27.13 10.89
CA PHE A 450 5.29 26.99 12.06
C PHE A 450 6.13 28.25 12.31
N ASP A 451 6.83 28.76 11.30
CA ASP A 451 7.72 29.90 11.52
C ASP A 451 6.93 31.20 11.76
N GLU A 452 5.79 31.39 11.10
CA GLU A 452 4.90 32.53 11.28
C GLU A 452 4.36 32.61 12.71
N THR A 453 3.83 31.49 13.23
CA THR A 453 3.29 31.43 14.61
C THR A 453 4.36 31.71 15.67
N HIS A 454 5.62 31.34 15.40
CA HIS A 454 6.73 31.62 16.30
C HIS A 454 7.29 33.04 16.16
N ARG A 455 7.12 33.68 14.99
CA ARG A 455 7.43 35.12 14.81
C ARG A 455 6.45 36.02 15.54
N ARG A 456 5.21 35.57 15.80
CA ARG A 456 4.18 36.31 16.57
C ARG A 456 3.98 37.75 16.06
N ASP A 457 3.91 37.91 14.73
CA ASP A 457 3.80 39.22 14.05
C ASP A 457 4.91 40.24 14.42
N GLY A 458 6.04 39.75 14.93
CA GLY A 458 7.17 40.57 15.31
C GLY A 458 7.93 41.14 14.11
N ILE A 459 8.50 42.34 14.30
CA ILE A 459 9.37 42.96 13.30
C ILE A 459 10.60 42.10 13.01
N GLN A 460 11.12 42.17 11.77
CA GLN A 460 12.42 41.59 11.45
C GLN A 460 13.52 42.39 12.15
N HIS A 461 14.29 41.75 13.01
CA HIS A 461 15.37 42.37 13.77
C HIS A 461 16.72 41.85 13.28
N ARG A 462 17.79 42.62 13.44
CA ARG A 462 19.15 42.30 12.96
C ARG A 462 19.69 40.90 13.30
N LEU A 463 19.17 40.23 14.33
CA LEU A 463 19.61 38.90 14.78
C LEU A 463 18.82 37.72 14.20
N ASN A 464 17.68 37.97 13.54
CA ASN A 464 16.83 36.94 12.94
C ASN A 464 16.69 37.08 11.41
N GLY A 465 17.38 38.05 10.80
CA GLY A 465 17.46 38.20 9.35
C GLY A 465 18.60 37.42 8.69
N ASP A 466 19.50 36.84 9.48
CA ASP A 466 20.61 36.01 9.00
C ASP A 466 20.21 34.52 9.10
N ASN A 467 19.98 33.90 7.95
CA ASN A 467 19.58 32.50 7.85
C ASN A 467 20.75 31.53 8.05
N ASP A 468 21.99 31.96 7.81
CA ASP A 468 23.19 31.11 7.92
C ASP A 468 23.45 30.71 9.37
N LYS A 469 23.03 31.58 10.32
CA LYS A 469 23.10 31.35 11.76
C LYS A 469 22.44 30.04 12.22
N TRP A 470 21.44 29.55 11.49
CA TRP A 470 20.62 28.39 11.88
C TRP A 470 20.90 27.15 11.05
N GLN A 471 21.86 27.23 10.12
CA GLN A 471 22.30 26.07 9.35
C GLN A 471 23.26 25.24 10.18
N ARG A 472 23.14 23.91 10.09
CA ARG A 472 24.12 23.00 10.69
C ARG A 472 25.40 23.10 9.88
N PHE A 473 26.53 23.14 10.57
CA PHE A 473 27.82 23.00 9.90
C PHE A 473 27.97 21.55 9.42
N HIS A 474 28.21 21.32 8.12
CA HIS A 474 28.59 20.00 7.62
C HIS A 474 30.10 19.93 7.42
N MET A 475 30.69 18.86 7.93
CA MET A 475 32.12 18.62 7.80
C MET A 475 32.42 18.31 6.33
N GLY A 476 33.02 19.27 5.60
CA GLY A 476 33.25 19.19 4.15
C GLY A 476 32.77 20.42 3.37
N ASP A 477 31.96 21.30 3.97
CA ASP A 477 31.44 22.52 3.31
C ASP A 477 32.51 23.58 2.99
N ALA A 478 33.74 23.38 3.46
CA ALA A 478 34.89 24.18 3.05
C ALA A 478 35.46 23.62 1.74
N LEU A 479 34.77 23.89 0.62
CA LEU A 479 35.27 24.15 -0.74
C LEU A 479 34.11 24.00 -1.76
N GLY A 480 33.31 25.06 -1.94
CA GLY A 480 32.33 25.18 -3.02
C GLY A 480 30.89 25.30 -2.52
N LYS A 481 30.25 26.42 -2.86
CA LYS A 481 28.83 26.67 -2.56
C LYS A 481 27.96 25.53 -3.12
N PRO A 482 26.89 25.11 -2.42
CA PRO A 482 25.87 24.28 -3.03
C PRO A 482 25.09 25.08 -4.08
N ASP A 483 24.76 24.43 -5.20
CA ASP A 483 23.83 24.94 -6.21
C ASP A 483 22.43 25.06 -5.58
N THR A 484 22.16 26.19 -4.92
CA THR A 484 20.81 26.60 -4.55
C THR A 484 20.23 27.49 -5.63
N GLU A 485 19.76 26.91 -6.73
CA GLU A 485 18.70 27.49 -7.54
C GLU A 485 17.73 26.38 -7.97
N THR A 486 16.71 26.17 -7.17
CA THR A 486 15.40 25.77 -7.69
C THR A 486 14.37 26.57 -6.91
N GLU A 487 14.29 27.86 -7.20
CA GLU A 487 13.12 28.65 -6.85
C GLU A 487 11.91 27.99 -7.51
N MET A 488 11.08 27.33 -6.70
CA MET A 488 9.71 27.04 -7.07
C MET A 488 8.96 28.37 -7.15
N SER A 489 9.02 29.01 -8.32
CA SER A 489 8.09 30.09 -8.67
C SER A 489 6.69 29.48 -8.77
N VAL A 490 5.92 29.63 -7.70
CA VAL A 490 4.46 29.52 -7.75
C VAL A 490 3.99 30.75 -8.53
N SER A 491 3.85 30.62 -9.85
CA SER A 491 3.16 31.60 -10.67
C SER A 491 1.66 31.54 -10.35
N GLY A 492 1.27 32.31 -9.34
CA GLY A 492 -0.12 32.70 -9.15
C GLY A 492 -0.56 33.51 -10.36
N ASN A 493 -1.35 32.88 -11.23
CA ASN A 493 -1.98 33.52 -12.36
C ASN A 493 -3.14 34.39 -11.85
N GLY A 494 -2.79 35.56 -11.30
CA GLY A 494 -3.71 36.60 -10.87
C GLY A 494 -4.02 37.54 -12.03
N ASN A 495 -5.09 37.22 -12.75
CA ASN A 495 -5.68 38.07 -13.78
C ASN A 495 -6.18 39.38 -13.13
N GLY A 496 -5.57 40.52 -13.44
CA GLY A 496 -5.93 41.82 -12.85
C GLY A 496 -5.55 42.99 -13.73
N ASN A 497 -6.50 43.39 -14.60
CA ASN A 497 -6.62 44.65 -15.35
C ASN A 497 -5.46 45.66 -15.27
N GLY A 498 -4.69 45.74 -16.35
CA GLY A 498 -3.89 46.91 -16.69
C GLY A 498 -4.77 48.03 -17.24
N ASN A 499 -4.81 49.16 -16.56
CA ASN A 499 -5.21 50.44 -17.12
C ASN A 499 -3.97 51.35 -17.11
N GLY A 500 -3.59 51.85 -18.29
CA GLY A 500 -2.31 52.53 -18.50
C GLY A 500 -2.26 53.97 -17.97
N ASN A 501 -1.04 54.43 -17.69
CA ASN A 501 -0.47 55.66 -18.28
C ASN A 501 0.89 55.98 -17.64
N GLY A 502 1.79 56.53 -18.48
CA GLY A 502 2.58 57.70 -18.06
C GLY A 502 4.05 57.50 -17.76
N ASN A 503 4.87 57.67 -18.80
CA ASN A 503 6.06 58.54 -18.86
C ASN A 503 7.09 58.57 -17.72
N GLY A 504 8.36 58.49 -18.14
CA GLY A 504 9.27 59.61 -17.92
C GLY A 504 10.57 59.32 -17.16
N SER A 505 11.58 58.91 -17.92
CA SER A 505 12.95 59.46 -17.95
C SER A 505 13.43 60.29 -16.73
N SER A 506 14.58 59.92 -16.14
CA SER A 506 15.82 60.71 -16.30
C SER A 506 16.99 60.20 -15.46
N ASN A 507 18.16 60.34 -16.08
CA ASN A 507 19.53 60.08 -15.63
C ASN A 507 19.95 60.78 -14.33
N GLY A 508 20.98 60.22 -13.68
CA GLY A 508 21.79 60.96 -12.71
C GLY A 508 23.01 60.20 -12.18
N HIS A 509 24.09 60.15 -12.96
CA HIS A 509 25.45 59.86 -12.47
C HIS A 509 25.87 60.80 -11.33
N LYS A 510 26.56 60.28 -10.30
CA LYS A 510 27.88 60.78 -9.88
C LYS A 510 28.54 59.91 -8.79
N THR A 511 29.85 59.91 -8.89
CA THR A 511 30.89 59.10 -8.27
C THR A 511 31.47 59.68 -6.98
N ASN A 512 32.19 58.81 -6.27
CA ASN A 512 33.36 59.04 -5.39
C ASN A 512 33.17 59.46 -3.92
N GLY A 513 33.91 58.75 -3.06
CA GLY A 513 34.23 59.18 -1.70
C GLY A 513 34.91 58.10 -0.85
N ASN A 514 36.19 57.83 -1.13
CA ASN A 514 37.06 57.00 -0.29
C ASN A 514 37.45 57.75 1.00
N GLY A 515 37.49 57.09 2.15
CA GLY A 515 37.86 57.73 3.42
C GLY A 515 38.27 56.74 4.52
N HIS A 516 39.56 56.42 4.58
CA HIS A 516 40.21 55.79 5.74
C HIS A 516 40.19 56.71 6.97
N LYS A 517 39.90 56.15 8.16
CA LYS A 517 40.46 56.62 9.44
C LYS A 517 40.75 55.45 10.38
N THR A 518 41.91 55.57 11.01
CA THR A 518 42.61 54.67 11.92
C THR A 518 42.34 54.96 13.40
N ASN A 519 42.58 53.92 14.22
CA ASN A 519 43.08 53.91 15.61
C ASN A 519 42.21 54.37 16.80
N GLY A 520 42.26 53.56 17.87
CA GLY A 520 42.24 54.08 19.25
C GLY A 520 41.71 53.16 20.35
N ASN A 521 42.61 52.38 20.97
CA ASN A 521 42.71 51.91 22.36
C ASN A 521 41.58 52.15 23.39
N GLY A 522 41.40 51.18 24.32
CA GLY A 522 40.91 51.48 25.67
C GLY A 522 40.50 50.30 26.57
N ASN A 523 41.41 49.90 27.46
CA ASN A 523 41.32 49.01 28.64
C ASN A 523 39.98 48.79 29.38
N GLY A 524 39.75 47.52 29.78
CA GLY A 524 39.85 47.07 31.19
C GLY A 524 38.58 47.03 32.06
N HIS A 525 38.24 45.84 32.59
CA HIS A 525 38.00 45.60 34.04
C HIS A 525 37.75 44.12 34.39
N GLN A 526 38.39 43.69 35.49
CA GLN A 526 38.20 42.42 36.20
C GLN A 526 37.03 42.53 37.20
N ALA A 527 36.30 41.44 37.45
CA ALA A 527 35.71 41.13 38.75
C ALA A 527 35.41 39.63 38.91
N LYS A 528 35.64 39.15 40.14
CA LYS A 528 35.64 37.76 40.66
C LYS A 528 34.23 37.17 40.95
N PRO A 529 34.12 35.84 41.21
CA PRO A 529 32.86 35.13 41.42
C PRO A 529 32.41 35.12 42.89
N SER A 530 31.11 34.92 43.13
CA SER A 530 30.52 34.72 44.45
C SER A 530 29.95 33.31 44.63
N ASN A 531 30.36 32.69 45.73
CA ASN A 531 29.80 31.48 46.35
C ASN A 531 28.37 31.70 46.85
N GLY A 532 27.56 30.64 46.90
CA GLY A 532 26.29 30.60 47.61
C GLY A 532 25.82 29.17 47.86
N ASN A 533 26.00 28.71 49.08
CA ASN A 533 25.81 27.36 49.60
C ASN A 533 24.41 27.18 50.23
N SER A 534 24.12 25.94 50.66
CA SER A 534 23.02 25.46 51.54
C SER A 534 21.79 24.89 50.79
N ARG A 535 21.42 23.61 50.90
CA ARG A 535 21.23 22.61 51.99
C ARG A 535 19.74 22.39 52.30
N ASN A 536 19.34 21.13 52.06
CA ASN A 536 18.45 20.28 52.85
C ASN A 536 17.01 20.72 53.18
N GLY A 537 16.06 19.89 52.73
CA GLY A 537 14.73 19.74 53.31
C GLY A 537 14.14 18.36 52.99
N LYS A 538 13.98 17.53 54.03
CA LYS A 538 13.58 16.12 54.05
C LYS A 538 12.04 15.92 54.00
N THR A 539 11.60 14.89 53.28
CA THR A 539 10.55 13.86 53.59
C THR A 539 9.20 14.23 54.24
N LYS A 540 8.09 13.76 53.63
CA LYS A 540 7.00 12.89 54.18
C LYS A 540 5.92 12.71 53.09
N ARG A 541 5.60 11.50 52.59
CA ARG A 541 4.66 10.44 53.07
C ARG A 541 3.16 10.79 53.04
N GLY A 542 2.39 9.91 52.38
CA GLY A 542 0.93 9.73 52.44
C GLY A 542 0.21 10.26 51.20
N GLY A 543 -0.70 9.58 50.51
CA GLY A 543 -1.41 8.32 50.68
C GLY A 543 -2.58 8.31 49.68
N THR A 544 -2.92 7.13 49.16
CA THR A 544 -4.25 6.70 48.63
C THR A 544 -5.19 7.73 47.99
N ASN A 545 -5.39 7.62 46.67
CA ASN A 545 -6.63 7.13 46.05
C ASN A 545 -6.36 6.70 44.60
#